data_AF-A0A8T2FQR2-F1
#
_entry.id   AF-A0A8T2FQR2-F1
#
_cell.length_a   1.000
_cell.length_b   1.000
_cell.length_c   1.000
_cell.angle_alpha   90.00
_cell.angle_beta   90.00
_cell.angle_gamma   90.00
#
_symmetry.space_group_name_H-M   'P 1'
#
loop_
_entity.id
_entity.type
_entity.pdbx_description
1 polymer ?
#
loop_
_entity_poly.entity_id
_entity_poly.type
_entity_poly.pdbx_seq_one_letter_code
_entity_poly.pdbx_strand_id
1 'polypeptide(L)'
;MAAFASGLAIIFNSPSLNPITTQATFLSSNRIRSSPRVFSGFHSLRRRGFRRFSQNVIPDRFNSFSCNCLSAVSTSTIDYEFTDGGKEVELRLRLKTGEILSPKDISVDADGTSLAVKEKRNGLLITLLETNHLFEKIMPSETIWYIDEDQLVVNMKKVDGELKWPDIVESWESLTAGMMQLLKGASIYIVGDSTEINQKVSRELAVGLGYSPLDSKELLESFSKQTIDSWILAEGPDSVAEAESSVLESLSSHVRTVVSTLGGKHGAAGRADQWRHLYSGFTVWVSQTEATDEESAKEEARRSKQEREIGYSNADVVVKLQGWDPTHAKSVAQASLSALKQLIISDKGLPGKKSLYIRLGCRGDWPNIKPPGWDPSSDTGPHPQFT
;
A
#
# COMPACT_ATOMS: atom_id res chain seq x y z
N MET A 1 -26.56 -11.48 35.17
CA MET A 1 -26.68 -10.45 34.12
C MET A 1 -25.67 -9.35 34.40
N ALA A 2 -24.46 -9.48 33.86
CA ALA A 2 -23.46 -8.43 33.85
C ALA A 2 -22.80 -8.49 32.47
N ALA A 3 -22.85 -7.37 31.75
CA ALA A 3 -22.34 -7.23 30.39
C ALA A 3 -20.81 -7.20 30.41
N PHE A 4 -20.17 -8.11 29.68
CA PHE A 4 -18.73 -8.09 29.43
C PHE A 4 -18.46 -7.20 28.23
N ALA A 5 -17.71 -6.12 28.47
CA ALA A 5 -17.17 -5.27 27.41
C ALA A 5 -15.87 -5.90 26.90
N SER A 6 -15.85 -6.32 25.63
CA SER A 6 -14.66 -6.83 24.95
C SER A 6 -13.73 -5.67 24.60
N GLY A 7 -12.68 -5.46 25.40
CA GLY A 7 -11.60 -4.53 25.08
C GLY A 7 -10.62 -5.16 24.10
N LEU A 8 -10.23 -4.41 23.06
CA LEU A 8 -9.42 -4.95 21.98
C LEU A 8 -8.31 -3.97 21.61
N ALA A 9 -7.07 -4.42 21.77
CA ALA A 9 -5.85 -3.63 21.69
C ALA A 9 -5.15 -3.74 20.34
N ILE A 10 -4.80 -2.59 19.71
CA ILE A 10 -4.16 -2.51 18.38
C ILE A 10 -2.96 -1.53 18.43
N ILE A 11 -1.79 -1.91 17.88
CA ILE A 11 -0.56 -1.05 17.82
C ILE A 11 0.21 -1.19 16.46
N PHE A 12 0.84 -0.08 16.02
CA PHE A 12 1.55 0.15 14.73
C PHE A 12 3.08 0.25 14.85
N ASN A 13 3.78 0.21 13.71
CA ASN A 13 5.11 0.78 13.56
C ASN A 13 5.25 1.58 12.25
N SER A 14 5.87 2.75 12.35
CA SER A 14 6.39 3.57 11.24
C SER A 14 7.92 3.63 11.38
N PRO A 15 8.71 3.17 10.40
CA PRO A 15 10.17 3.26 10.50
C PRO A 15 10.64 4.69 10.26
N SER A 16 11.34 5.25 11.25
CA SER A 16 12.09 6.51 11.15
C SER A 16 13.24 6.38 10.14
N LEU A 17 13.20 7.17 9.07
CA LEU A 17 14.33 7.36 8.14
C LEU A 17 15.28 8.42 8.73
N ASN A 18 16.51 8.01 9.05
CA ASN A 18 17.62 8.95 9.24
C ASN A 18 18.49 9.01 7.97
N PRO A 19 19.05 10.18 7.62
CA PRO A 19 19.67 10.45 6.33
C PRO A 19 21.18 10.19 6.38
N ILE A 20 21.76 9.54 5.36
CA ILE A 20 23.22 9.54 5.18
C ILE A 20 23.57 9.74 3.70
N THR A 21 24.03 10.97 3.46
CA THR A 21 25.30 11.36 2.82
C THR A 21 25.66 10.81 1.44
N THR A 22 25.56 11.73 0.49
CA THR A 22 26.24 11.84 -0.79
C THR A 22 27.71 11.42 -0.73
N GLN A 23 28.12 10.47 -1.58
CA GLN A 23 29.49 10.45 -2.13
C GLN A 23 29.47 10.08 -3.61
N ALA A 24 30.43 10.68 -4.31
CA ALA A 24 30.44 10.95 -5.73
C ALA A 24 30.97 9.79 -6.59
N THR A 25 30.51 9.83 -7.84
CA THR A 25 31.08 9.30 -9.10
C THR A 25 32.48 8.67 -9.07
N PHE A 26 32.59 7.48 -9.67
CA PHE A 26 33.67 7.16 -10.60
C PHE A 26 33.14 6.39 -11.82
N LEU A 27 33.42 6.93 -13.00
CA LEU A 27 33.26 6.32 -14.32
C LEU A 27 34.37 5.29 -14.55
N SER A 28 34.04 4.14 -15.14
CA SER A 28 34.87 3.55 -16.21
C SER A 28 34.07 2.52 -17.02
N SER A 29 34.50 2.37 -18.27
CA SER A 29 33.71 1.93 -19.40
C SER A 29 34.10 0.54 -19.95
N ASN A 30 33.18 0.01 -20.77
CA ASN A 30 33.36 -0.91 -21.91
C ASN A 30 33.46 -2.43 -21.68
N ARG A 31 32.46 -3.19 -22.19
CA ARG A 31 32.54 -3.85 -23.52
C ARG A 31 31.25 -4.62 -23.95
N ILE A 32 30.66 -4.10 -25.03
CA ILE A 32 30.09 -4.71 -26.25
C ILE A 32 29.98 -6.25 -26.39
N ARG A 33 28.74 -6.74 -26.63
CA ARG A 33 28.26 -7.63 -27.74
C ARG A 33 26.88 -8.18 -27.34
N SER A 34 25.87 -8.45 -28.17
CA SER A 34 25.54 -8.22 -29.58
C SER A 34 24.06 -8.59 -29.73
N SER A 35 23.31 -7.85 -30.55
CA SER A 35 21.90 -8.07 -30.90
C SER A 35 21.62 -9.39 -31.64
N PRO A 36 20.34 -9.71 -31.88
CA PRO A 36 19.79 -9.46 -33.23
C PRO A 36 18.45 -8.72 -33.25
N ARG A 37 18.23 -7.99 -34.36
CA ARG A 37 16.99 -7.30 -34.76
C ARG A 37 16.06 -8.29 -35.46
N VAL A 38 14.74 -8.11 -35.38
CA VAL A 38 13.79 -8.20 -36.53
C VAL A 38 12.53 -7.37 -36.27
N PHE A 39 12.32 -6.43 -37.21
CA PHE A 39 11.12 -5.84 -37.82
C PHE A 39 9.96 -5.16 -37.07
N SER A 40 9.67 -3.99 -37.65
CA SER A 40 8.54 -3.08 -37.58
C SER A 40 7.19 -3.68 -37.99
N GLY A 41 6.13 -3.23 -37.33
CA GLY A 41 4.75 -3.29 -37.83
C GLY A 41 3.97 -2.08 -37.33
N PHE A 42 3.78 -1.09 -38.21
CA PHE A 42 2.86 0.01 -38.01
C PHE A 42 1.42 -0.50 -38.10
N HIS A 43 0.59 -0.20 -37.09
CA HIS A 43 -0.86 -0.22 -37.27
C HIS A 43 -1.47 1.11 -36.84
N SER A 44 -1.82 1.88 -37.87
CA SER A 44 -2.82 2.93 -37.83
C SER A 44 -4.16 2.36 -37.36
N LEU A 45 -4.78 2.97 -36.35
CA LEU A 45 -6.22 2.79 -36.12
C LEU A 45 -6.96 4.13 -36.24
N ARG A 46 -7.81 4.09 -37.25
CA ARG A 46 -8.78 5.05 -37.73
C ARG A 46 -9.62 5.69 -36.62
N ARG A 47 -9.81 7.00 -36.80
CA ARG A 47 -10.99 7.77 -36.39
C ARG A 47 -12.28 6.94 -36.48
N ARG A 48 -13.01 6.87 -35.36
CA ARG A 48 -14.46 6.75 -35.36
C ARG A 48 -15.01 7.99 -34.68
N GLY A 49 -15.68 8.83 -35.47
CA GLY A 49 -16.42 9.97 -34.96
C GLY A 49 -17.60 9.50 -34.13
N PHE A 50 -17.76 10.10 -32.96
CA PHE A 50 -19.01 10.06 -32.23
C PHE A 50 -19.72 11.40 -32.36
N ARG A 51 -20.99 11.29 -32.72
CA ARG A 51 -21.93 12.36 -33.01
C ARG A 51 -22.27 13.10 -31.72
N ARG A 52 -22.45 14.41 -31.89
CA ARG A 52 -23.06 15.35 -30.94
C ARG A 52 -24.32 14.75 -30.31
N PHE A 53 -24.35 14.69 -28.99
CA PHE A 53 -25.60 14.80 -28.23
C PHE A 53 -25.61 16.17 -27.57
N SER A 54 -26.52 17.00 -28.05
CA SER A 54 -26.95 18.22 -27.38
C SER A 54 -27.84 17.80 -26.21
N GLN A 55 -27.45 18.19 -25.00
CA GLN A 55 -28.37 18.29 -23.88
C GLN A 55 -28.12 19.63 -23.18
N ASN A 56 -29.21 20.39 -23.10
CA ASN A 56 -29.30 21.69 -22.47
C ASN A 56 -28.96 21.59 -20.98
N VAL A 57 -28.02 22.40 -20.52
CA VAL A 57 -27.76 22.63 -19.09
C VAL A 57 -28.32 24.00 -18.72
N ILE A 58 -29.15 24.00 -17.68
CA ILE A 58 -29.77 25.16 -17.02
C ILE A 58 -28.67 25.91 -16.24
N PRO A 59 -28.65 27.25 -16.20
CA PRO A 59 -27.57 28.00 -15.56
C PRO A 59 -27.79 28.04 -14.04
N ASP A 60 -26.96 27.35 -13.26
CA ASP A 60 -26.94 27.50 -11.81
C ASP A 60 -25.76 28.37 -11.35
N ARG A 61 -26.15 29.52 -10.79
CA ARG A 61 -25.46 30.47 -9.89
C ARG A 61 -23.94 30.44 -9.83
N PHE A 62 -23.35 31.48 -10.43
CA PHE A 62 -22.00 31.97 -10.16
C PHE A 62 -21.84 32.39 -8.69
N ASN A 63 -20.92 31.75 -7.98
CA ASN A 63 -20.27 32.34 -6.80
C ASN A 63 -18.78 32.52 -7.13
N SER A 64 -18.40 33.73 -7.56
CA SER A 64 -17.00 34.10 -7.70
C SER A 64 -16.43 34.39 -6.31
N PHE A 65 -15.55 33.52 -5.81
CA PHE A 65 -14.76 33.82 -4.62
C PHE A 65 -13.43 34.44 -5.05
N SER A 66 -13.29 35.75 -4.83
CA SER A 66 -12.02 36.46 -4.91
C SER A 66 -11.26 36.28 -3.59
N CYS A 67 -10.26 35.41 -3.56
CA CYS A 67 -9.34 35.27 -2.42
C CYS A 67 -8.16 36.24 -2.57
N ASN A 68 -8.21 37.37 -1.87
CA ASN A 68 -7.05 38.24 -1.66
C ASN A 68 -6.20 37.67 -0.50
N CYS A 69 -5.18 36.88 -0.82
CA CYS A 69 -4.14 36.49 0.13
C CYS A 69 -2.88 37.32 -0.15
N LEU A 70 -2.57 38.27 0.75
CA LEU A 70 -1.39 39.14 0.66
C LEU A 70 -0.11 38.37 1.05
N SER A 71 0.87 38.34 0.14
CA SER A 71 2.31 38.30 0.43
C SER A 71 3.05 38.82 -0.81
N ALA A 72 3.85 39.87 -0.64
CA ALA A 72 4.42 40.68 -1.70
C ALA A 72 5.51 39.95 -2.50
N VAL A 73 5.47 40.06 -3.84
CA VAL A 73 6.56 40.54 -4.74
C VAL A 73 6.13 40.42 -6.22
N SER A 74 6.31 41.53 -6.95
CA SER A 74 6.26 41.74 -8.41
C SER A 74 4.94 41.50 -9.16
N THR A 75 4.27 42.61 -9.45
CA THR A 75 3.10 42.76 -10.31
C THR A 75 3.40 42.43 -11.78
N SER A 76 2.88 41.31 -12.24
CA SER A 76 2.24 41.27 -13.56
C SER A 76 0.86 40.65 -13.31
N THR A 77 -0.21 41.44 -13.46
CA THR A 77 -1.59 40.95 -13.37
C THR A 77 -1.76 39.92 -14.47
N ILE A 78 -1.62 38.64 -14.10
CA ILE A 78 -1.97 37.50 -14.92
C ILE A 78 -3.42 37.19 -14.53
N ASP A 79 -4.32 37.30 -15.49
CA ASP A 79 -5.71 36.90 -15.29
C ASP A 79 -5.73 35.38 -15.15
N TYR A 80 -6.03 34.90 -13.95
CA TYR A 80 -6.17 33.48 -13.65
C TYR A 80 -7.55 33.20 -13.06
N GLU A 81 -8.11 32.04 -13.39
CA GLU A 81 -9.41 31.58 -12.90
C GLU A 81 -9.30 30.13 -12.44
N PHE A 82 -9.82 29.85 -11.24
CA PHE A 82 -9.98 28.50 -10.72
C PHE A 82 -11.44 28.08 -10.83
N THR A 83 -11.69 26.91 -11.41
CA THR A 83 -13.00 26.26 -11.46
C THR A 83 -12.94 24.95 -10.68
N ASP A 84 -13.81 24.81 -9.68
CA ASP A 84 -13.92 23.58 -8.88
C ASP A 84 -15.03 22.68 -9.44
N GLY A 85 -14.65 21.54 -10.04
CA GLY A 85 -15.54 20.52 -10.56
C GLY A 85 -15.87 19.42 -9.54
N GLY A 86 -15.57 19.62 -8.26
CA GLY A 86 -15.83 18.67 -7.16
C GLY A 86 -14.74 17.62 -7.01
N LYS A 87 -14.43 16.85 -8.06
CA LYS A 87 -13.35 15.83 -8.08
C LYS A 87 -12.05 16.30 -8.74
N GLU A 88 -12.14 17.37 -9.50
CA GLU A 88 -11.06 17.98 -10.25
C GLU A 88 -11.14 19.48 -10.05
N VAL A 89 -9.98 20.14 -10.04
CA VAL A 89 -9.84 21.59 -10.04
C VAL A 89 -9.16 21.97 -11.34
N GLU A 90 -9.77 22.88 -12.07
CA GLU A 90 -9.22 23.43 -13.31
C GLU A 90 -8.71 24.85 -13.04
N LEU A 91 -7.45 25.10 -13.36
CA LEU A 91 -6.85 26.42 -13.40
C LEU A 91 -6.72 26.85 -14.87
N ARG A 92 -7.25 28.03 -15.18
CA ARG A 92 -7.04 28.71 -16.46
C ARG A 92 -6.19 29.95 -16.25
N LEU A 93 -5.06 30.01 -16.94
CA LEU A 93 -4.13 31.14 -16.92
C LEU A 93 -4.13 31.79 -18.30
N ARG A 94 -4.52 33.07 -18.40
CA ARG A 94 -4.39 33.82 -19.66
C ARG A 94 -2.94 34.17 -19.92
N LEU A 95 -2.44 33.73 -21.06
CA LEU A 95 -1.08 33.99 -21.51
C LEU A 95 -1.07 35.33 -22.26
N LYS A 96 -0.10 36.20 -21.98
CA LYS A 96 -0.05 37.52 -22.62
C LYS A 96 0.23 37.37 -24.11
N THR A 97 -0.69 37.88 -24.93
CA THR A 97 -0.69 37.81 -26.39
C THR A 97 0.57 38.48 -26.98
N GLY A 98 1.37 37.74 -27.74
CA GLY A 98 2.47 38.35 -28.50
C GLY A 98 3.48 37.41 -29.15
N GLU A 99 3.74 36.22 -28.59
CA GLU A 99 4.74 35.29 -29.14
C GLU A 99 4.23 33.85 -29.08
N ILE A 100 4.56 33.06 -30.09
CA ILE A 100 4.09 31.67 -30.27
C ILE A 100 4.67 30.82 -29.13
N LEU A 101 3.85 30.51 -28.13
CA LEU A 101 4.26 29.69 -27.00
C LEU A 101 4.36 28.23 -27.43
N SER A 102 5.58 27.69 -27.35
CA SER A 102 5.81 26.27 -27.52
C SER A 102 5.54 25.56 -26.18
N PRO A 103 4.81 24.43 -26.16
CA PRO A 103 4.62 23.64 -24.95
C PRO A 103 5.95 23.25 -24.27
N LYS A 104 7.06 23.21 -25.01
CA LYS A 104 8.39 22.89 -24.45
C LYS A 104 8.94 23.96 -23.51
N ASP A 105 8.39 25.17 -23.57
CA ASP A 105 8.84 26.31 -22.76
C ASP A 105 7.98 26.50 -21.52
N ILE A 106 6.95 25.68 -21.31
CA ILE A 106 6.10 25.70 -20.11
C ILE A 106 6.49 24.54 -19.19
N SER A 107 6.70 24.85 -17.92
CA SER A 107 6.84 23.87 -16.85
C SER A 107 5.73 24.07 -15.84
N VAL A 108 4.92 23.03 -15.64
CA VAL A 108 3.93 22.95 -14.57
C VAL A 108 4.44 21.93 -13.57
N ASP A 109 4.66 22.38 -12.34
CA ASP A 109 5.13 21.58 -11.23
C ASP A 109 4.07 21.60 -10.12
N ALA A 110 3.61 20.43 -9.71
CA ALA A 110 2.57 20.27 -8.72
C ALA A 110 3.09 19.33 -7.62
N ASP A 111 3.11 19.77 -6.37
CA ASP A 111 3.65 18.99 -5.24
C ASP A 111 2.59 18.76 -4.15
N GLY A 112 1.41 18.29 -4.58
CA GLY A 112 0.32 17.83 -3.72
C GLY A 112 -0.45 18.94 -3.02
N THR A 113 0.21 19.99 -2.54
CA THR A 113 -0.40 21.18 -1.92
C THR A 113 0.11 22.49 -2.52
N SER A 114 1.08 22.42 -3.42
CA SER A 114 1.62 23.56 -4.15
C SER A 114 1.50 23.35 -5.66
N LEU A 115 1.46 24.47 -6.38
CA LEU A 115 1.47 24.52 -7.82
C LEU A 115 2.35 25.68 -8.27
N ALA A 116 3.37 25.37 -9.07
CA ALA A 116 4.24 26.34 -9.70
C ALA A 116 4.16 26.19 -11.21
N VAL A 117 3.72 27.25 -11.89
CA VAL A 117 3.71 27.37 -13.34
C VAL A 117 4.80 28.35 -13.72
N LYS A 118 5.77 27.89 -14.51
CA LYS A 118 6.88 28.71 -14.99
C LYS A 118 7.01 28.60 -16.50
N GLU A 119 7.47 29.67 -17.11
CA GLU A 119 7.63 29.81 -18.55
C GLU A 119 9.06 30.23 -18.87
N LYS A 120 9.68 29.56 -19.84
CA LYS A 120 11.03 29.84 -20.29
C LYS A 120 10.98 30.82 -21.46
N ARG A 121 11.31 32.10 -21.22
CA ARG A 121 11.47 33.11 -22.28
C ARG A 121 12.94 33.49 -22.42
N ASN A 122 13.48 33.39 -23.64
CA ASN A 122 14.85 33.82 -23.97
C ASN A 122 15.92 33.24 -23.02
N GLY A 123 15.73 31.99 -22.55
CA GLY A 123 16.63 31.31 -21.62
C GLY A 123 16.44 31.67 -20.14
N LEU A 124 15.62 32.66 -19.81
CA LEU A 124 15.21 32.99 -18.45
C LEU A 124 13.90 32.29 -18.09
N LEU A 125 13.83 31.77 -16.86
CA LEU A 125 12.64 31.14 -16.32
C LEU A 125 11.80 32.21 -15.58
N ILE A 126 10.59 32.46 -16.07
CA ILE A 126 9.65 33.44 -15.52
C ILE A 126 8.55 32.66 -14.79
N THR A 127 8.35 32.92 -13.50
CA THR A 127 7.23 32.35 -12.75
C THR A 127 5.93 33.05 -13.15
N LEU A 128 4.97 32.29 -13.67
CA LEU A 128 3.63 32.76 -14.03
C LEU A 128 2.66 32.64 -12.85
N LEU A 129 2.76 31.56 -12.09
CA LEU A 129 1.97 31.35 -10.89
C LEU A 129 2.79 30.52 -9.92
N GLU A 130 2.80 30.91 -8.65
CA GLU A 130 3.37 30.10 -7.58
C GLU A 130 2.42 30.19 -6.39
N THR A 131 1.82 29.06 -6.04
CA THR A 131 0.97 28.92 -4.86
C THR A 131 1.50 27.77 -4.02
N ASN A 132 1.71 28.05 -2.73
CA ASN A 132 2.23 27.09 -1.77
C ASN A 132 1.12 26.50 -0.87
N HIS A 133 -0.14 26.93 -1.06
CA HIS A 133 -1.26 26.60 -0.19
C HIS A 133 -2.56 26.38 -1.00
N LEU A 134 -2.62 25.28 -1.75
CA LEU A 134 -3.90 24.78 -2.26
C LEU A 134 -4.70 24.20 -1.08
N PHE A 135 -5.95 24.64 -0.92
CA PHE A 135 -6.82 24.24 0.21
C PHE A 135 -7.09 22.73 0.25
N GLU A 136 -6.97 22.03 -0.88
CA GLU A 136 -7.18 20.60 -0.99
C GLU A 136 -5.94 19.92 -1.59
N LYS A 137 -5.68 18.68 -1.16
CA LYS A 137 -4.54 17.91 -1.64
C LYS A 137 -4.85 17.43 -3.06
N ILE A 138 -4.02 17.80 -4.03
CA ILE A 138 -4.10 17.36 -5.43
C ILE A 138 -3.21 16.14 -5.67
N MET A 139 -3.48 15.37 -6.71
CA MET A 139 -2.65 14.24 -7.15
C MET A 139 -1.64 14.72 -8.20
N PRO A 140 -0.35 14.90 -7.86
CA PRO A 140 0.66 15.37 -8.83
C PRO A 140 0.74 14.49 -10.08
N SER A 141 0.68 13.17 -9.87
CA SER A 141 0.78 12.17 -10.94
C SER A 141 -0.40 12.17 -11.92
N GLU A 142 -1.51 12.82 -11.56
CA GLU A 142 -2.71 12.95 -12.40
C GLU A 142 -2.98 14.41 -12.78
N THR A 143 -2.00 15.31 -12.55
CA THR A 143 -2.06 16.68 -13.04
C THR A 143 -1.71 16.70 -14.52
N ILE A 144 -2.63 17.18 -15.34
CA ILE A 144 -2.42 17.35 -16.78
C ILE A 144 -2.55 18.82 -17.14
N TRP A 145 -1.84 19.25 -18.18
CA TRP A 145 -1.95 20.61 -18.67
C TRP A 145 -1.88 20.63 -20.19
N TYR A 146 -2.52 21.63 -20.78
CA TYR A 146 -2.53 21.88 -22.21
C TYR A 146 -2.76 23.36 -22.49
N ILE A 147 -2.43 23.79 -23.70
CA ILE A 147 -2.69 25.15 -24.18
C ILE A 147 -3.96 25.10 -25.02
N ASP A 148 -4.96 25.91 -24.65
CA ASP A 148 -6.19 26.12 -25.40
C ASP A 148 -6.24 27.59 -25.85
N GLU A 149 -6.08 27.80 -27.16
CA GLU A 149 -5.94 29.13 -27.78
C GLU A 149 -4.88 30.01 -27.10
N ASP A 150 -5.29 30.95 -26.26
CA ASP A 150 -4.45 31.89 -25.50
C ASP A 150 -4.37 31.59 -23.99
N GLN A 151 -4.84 30.41 -23.57
CA GLN A 151 -4.94 30.01 -22.17
C GLN A 151 -4.14 28.74 -21.89
N LEU A 152 -3.36 28.76 -20.81
CA LEU A 152 -2.83 27.54 -20.22
C LEU A 152 -3.90 26.97 -19.29
N VAL A 153 -4.37 25.77 -19.61
CA VAL A 153 -5.32 25.02 -18.78
C VAL A 153 -4.54 23.95 -18.02
N VAL A 154 -4.63 23.98 -16.70
CA VAL A 154 -4.08 22.96 -15.81
C VAL A 154 -5.25 22.28 -15.12
N ASN A 155 -5.47 21.00 -15.42
CA ASN A 155 -6.44 20.18 -14.71
C ASN A 155 -5.72 19.34 -13.65
N MET A 156 -6.11 19.57 -12.41
CA MET A 156 -5.60 18.90 -11.23
C MET A 156 -6.70 18.03 -10.64
N LYS A 157 -6.48 16.72 -10.59
CA LYS A 157 -7.39 15.86 -9.83
C LYS A 157 -7.15 16.02 -8.33
N LYS A 158 -8.23 16.20 -7.58
CA LYS A 158 -8.18 16.18 -6.12
C LYS A 158 -7.80 14.76 -5.68
N VAL A 159 -6.91 14.63 -4.70
CA VAL A 159 -6.77 13.38 -3.94
C VAL A 159 -8.14 13.13 -3.36
N ASP A 160 -8.76 12.02 -3.75
CA ASP A 160 -10.11 11.69 -3.31
C ASP A 160 -10.18 11.77 -1.78
N GLY A 161 -10.82 12.83 -1.29
CA GLY A 161 -11.09 13.03 0.13
C GLY A 161 -12.21 12.11 0.61
N GLU A 162 -12.82 11.33 -0.28
CA GLU A 162 -13.93 10.42 0.01
C GLU A 162 -13.50 8.94 0.07
N LEU A 163 -12.44 8.63 0.82
CA LEU A 163 -12.64 7.55 1.79
C LEU A 163 -13.35 8.18 3.00
N LYS A 164 -14.63 8.53 2.80
CA LYS A 164 -15.57 8.79 3.89
C LYS A 164 -15.75 7.48 4.64
N TRP A 165 -14.78 7.15 5.48
CA TRP A 165 -15.03 6.24 6.57
C TRP A 165 -16.10 6.93 7.42
N PRO A 166 -17.24 6.29 7.71
CA PRO A 166 -18.07 6.73 8.82
C PRO A 166 -17.21 6.54 10.06
N ASP A 167 -16.52 7.60 10.50
CA ASP A 167 -15.57 7.62 11.62
C ASP A 167 -16.23 7.36 12.99
N ILE A 168 -17.46 6.86 13.01
CA ILE A 168 -18.25 6.72 14.22
C ILE A 168 -18.51 5.25 14.57
N VAL A 169 -18.31 4.30 13.64
CA VAL A 169 -18.33 2.87 13.99
C VAL A 169 -17.39 2.08 13.10
N GLU A 170 -16.33 1.51 13.68
CA GLU A 170 -15.52 0.43 13.08
C GLU A 170 -16.35 -0.87 13.00
N SER A 171 -17.54 -0.78 12.41
CA SER A 171 -18.41 -1.93 12.17
C SER A 171 -17.77 -2.87 11.14
N TRP A 172 -18.12 -4.14 11.25
CA TRP A 172 -17.66 -5.19 10.35
C TRP A 172 -17.90 -4.83 8.87
N GLU A 173 -19.08 -4.31 8.55
CA GLU A 173 -19.49 -3.99 7.19
C GLU A 173 -18.68 -2.81 6.62
N SER A 174 -18.46 -1.76 7.43
CA SER A 174 -17.61 -0.63 7.03
C SER A 174 -16.16 -1.08 6.82
N LEU A 175 -15.60 -1.85 7.77
CA LEU A 175 -14.22 -2.31 7.72
C LEU A 175 -13.96 -3.20 6.50
N THR A 176 -14.81 -4.18 6.25
CA THR A 176 -14.68 -5.08 5.10
C THR A 176 -14.79 -4.34 3.77
N ALA A 177 -15.77 -3.44 3.63
CA ALA A 177 -15.96 -2.64 2.42
C ALA A 177 -14.75 -1.74 2.10
N GLY A 178 -14.27 -0.96 3.09
CA GLY A 178 -13.16 -0.05 2.85
C GLY A 178 -11.80 -0.74 2.79
N MET A 179 -11.61 -1.86 3.49
CA MET A 179 -10.35 -2.60 3.47
C MET A 179 -10.03 -3.17 2.08
N MET A 180 -11.04 -3.61 1.33
CA MET A 180 -10.84 -4.09 -0.05
C MET A 180 -10.14 -3.06 -0.94
N GLN A 181 -10.39 -1.76 -0.72
CA GLN A 181 -9.75 -0.69 -1.47
C GLN A 181 -8.30 -0.44 -1.01
N LEU A 182 -8.04 -0.61 0.30
CA LEU A 182 -6.73 -0.40 0.91
C LEU A 182 -5.73 -1.50 0.57
N LEU A 183 -6.17 -2.77 0.59
CA LEU A 183 -5.30 -3.92 0.31
C LEU A 183 -4.85 -3.96 -1.15
N LYS A 184 -5.60 -3.36 -2.08
CA LYS A 184 -5.30 -3.38 -3.53
C LYS A 184 -5.06 -4.79 -4.08
N GLY A 185 -5.79 -5.77 -3.53
CA GLY A 185 -5.67 -7.19 -3.89
C GLY A 185 -4.55 -7.96 -3.18
N ALA A 186 -3.81 -7.34 -2.27
CA ALA A 186 -2.84 -8.05 -1.42
C ALA A 186 -3.54 -9.09 -0.54
N SER A 187 -2.88 -10.23 -0.38
CA SER A 187 -3.34 -11.35 0.45
C SER A 187 -3.04 -11.10 1.93
N ILE A 188 -3.76 -11.80 2.81
CA ILE A 188 -3.58 -11.74 4.26
C ILE A 188 -3.12 -13.11 4.77
N TYR A 189 -2.17 -13.14 5.69
CA TYR A 189 -1.68 -14.32 6.38
C TYR A 189 -2.01 -14.21 7.87
N ILE A 190 -2.69 -15.22 8.41
CA ILE A 190 -3.00 -15.33 9.83
C ILE A 190 -2.01 -16.30 10.45
N VAL A 191 -1.21 -15.79 11.39
CA VAL A 191 -0.16 -16.53 12.09
C VAL A 191 -0.39 -16.48 13.59
N GLY A 192 0.12 -17.46 14.33
CA GLY A 192 -0.02 -17.51 15.78
C GLY A 192 0.07 -18.94 16.32
N ASP A 193 0.11 -19.09 17.64
CA ASP A 193 0.41 -20.37 18.28
C ASP A 193 -0.65 -21.46 18.07
N SER A 194 -1.91 -21.09 17.80
CA SER A 194 -3.00 -22.04 17.62
C SER A 194 -3.43 -22.12 16.17
N THR A 195 -3.23 -23.28 15.55
CA THR A 195 -3.73 -23.57 14.20
C THR A 195 -5.24 -23.32 14.13
N GLU A 196 -6.02 -23.84 15.08
CA GLU A 196 -7.49 -23.71 15.08
C GLU A 196 -7.95 -22.24 15.06
N ILE A 197 -7.35 -21.40 15.89
CA ILE A 197 -7.66 -19.96 15.94
C ILE A 197 -7.38 -19.34 14.57
N ASN A 198 -6.21 -19.64 13.99
CA ASN A 198 -5.83 -19.12 12.68
C ASN A 198 -6.85 -19.52 11.60
N GLN A 199 -7.30 -20.78 11.56
CA GLN A 199 -8.28 -21.25 10.55
C GLN A 199 -9.66 -20.59 10.72
N LYS A 200 -10.11 -20.37 11.96
CA LYS A 200 -11.42 -19.76 12.21
C LYS A 200 -11.42 -18.28 11.84
N VAL A 201 -10.38 -17.55 12.25
CA VAL A 201 -10.23 -16.14 11.92
C VAL A 201 -10.01 -15.93 10.42
N SER A 202 -9.22 -16.78 9.76
CA SER A 202 -8.97 -16.68 8.31
C SER A 202 -10.25 -16.85 7.49
N ARG A 203 -11.12 -17.80 7.87
CA ARG A 203 -12.42 -18.01 7.20
C ARG A 203 -13.36 -16.82 7.35
N GLU A 204 -13.49 -16.27 8.56
CA GLU A 204 -14.32 -15.07 8.79
C GLU A 204 -13.83 -13.88 7.97
N LEU A 205 -12.51 -13.65 7.95
CA LEU A 205 -11.89 -12.60 7.13
C LEU A 205 -12.12 -12.82 5.63
N ALA A 206 -11.97 -14.06 5.15
CA ALA A 206 -12.16 -14.39 3.75
C ALA A 206 -13.61 -14.12 3.31
N VAL A 207 -14.58 -14.53 4.13
CA VAL A 207 -16.01 -14.27 3.88
C VAL A 207 -16.29 -12.77 3.88
N GLY A 208 -15.76 -12.03 4.86
CA GLY A 208 -15.96 -10.58 4.95
C GLY A 208 -15.38 -9.81 3.78
N LEU A 209 -14.17 -10.17 3.32
CA LEU A 209 -13.46 -9.48 2.23
C LEU A 209 -13.83 -10.00 0.84
N GLY A 210 -14.60 -11.08 0.73
CA GLY A 210 -14.83 -11.78 -0.53
C GLY A 210 -13.53 -12.37 -1.12
N TYR A 211 -12.60 -12.78 -0.26
CA TYR A 211 -11.32 -13.38 -0.61
C TYR A 211 -11.42 -14.91 -0.55
N SER A 212 -10.46 -15.61 -1.17
CA SER A 212 -10.41 -17.07 -1.10
C SER A 212 -9.74 -17.52 0.21
N PRO A 213 -10.42 -18.28 1.08
CA PRO A 213 -9.79 -18.87 2.26
C PRO A 213 -8.88 -20.02 1.82
N LEU A 214 -7.64 -20.02 2.31
CA LEU A 214 -6.67 -21.09 2.09
C LEU A 214 -6.09 -21.51 3.43
N ASP A 215 -5.96 -22.81 3.64
CA ASP A 215 -5.49 -23.35 4.90
C ASP A 215 -4.29 -24.25 4.67
N SER A 216 -3.14 -23.91 5.25
CA SER A 216 -1.91 -24.66 5.04
C SER A 216 -2.00 -26.08 5.58
N LYS A 217 -2.71 -26.30 6.69
CA LYS A 217 -2.94 -27.65 7.25
C LYS A 217 -3.75 -28.49 6.27
N GLU A 218 -4.88 -27.99 5.80
CA GLU A 218 -5.72 -28.75 4.84
C GLU A 218 -4.95 -29.07 3.56
N LEU A 219 -4.17 -28.12 3.04
CA LEU A 219 -3.33 -28.33 1.87
C LEU A 219 -2.29 -29.42 2.12
N LEU A 220 -1.53 -29.33 3.22
CA LEU A 220 -0.50 -30.33 3.57
C LEU A 220 -1.08 -31.73 3.76
N GLU A 221 -2.17 -31.87 4.50
CA GLU A 221 -2.82 -33.17 4.72
C GLU A 221 -3.38 -33.74 3.41
N SER A 222 -3.90 -32.87 2.53
CA SER A 222 -4.40 -33.30 1.22
C SER A 222 -3.31 -33.79 0.26
N PHE A 223 -2.11 -33.17 0.28
CA PHE A 223 -0.98 -33.54 -0.55
C PHE A 223 -0.23 -34.75 0.00
N SER A 224 0.00 -34.80 1.31
CA SER A 224 0.76 -35.87 1.97
C SER A 224 -0.06 -37.15 2.23
N LYS A 225 -1.40 -37.06 2.18
CA LYS A 225 -2.33 -38.15 2.51
C LYS A 225 -2.17 -38.68 3.94
N GLN A 226 -1.61 -37.88 4.84
CA GLN A 226 -1.48 -38.16 6.26
C GLN A 226 -1.87 -36.92 7.07
N THR A 227 -2.28 -37.12 8.32
CA THR A 227 -2.55 -36.03 9.26
C THR A 227 -1.25 -35.38 9.72
N ILE A 228 -1.27 -34.09 10.04
CA ILE A 228 -0.08 -33.40 10.58
C ILE A 228 0.45 -34.09 11.84
N ASP A 229 -0.42 -34.54 12.75
CA ASP A 229 0.01 -35.20 13.99
C ASP A 229 0.80 -36.49 13.72
N SER A 230 0.33 -37.32 12.78
CA SER A 230 1.05 -38.51 12.33
C SER A 230 2.39 -38.18 11.68
N TRP A 231 2.45 -37.10 10.90
CA TRP A 231 3.69 -36.67 10.25
C TRP A 231 4.73 -36.21 11.28
N ILE A 232 4.31 -35.41 12.25
CA ILE A 232 5.18 -34.96 13.35
C ILE A 232 5.76 -36.16 14.11
N LEU A 233 4.96 -37.19 14.38
CA LEU A 233 5.43 -38.40 15.07
C LEU A 233 6.43 -39.22 14.24
N ALA A 234 6.30 -39.22 12.91
CA ALA A 234 7.13 -40.02 12.02
C ALA A 234 8.46 -39.32 11.64
N GLU A 235 8.42 -38.03 11.32
CA GLU A 235 9.54 -37.28 10.73
C GLU A 235 9.95 -36.04 11.53
N GLY A 236 9.18 -35.69 12.56
CA GLY A 236 9.44 -34.53 13.39
C GLY A 236 8.81 -33.22 12.88
N PRO A 237 8.76 -32.19 13.75
CA PRO A 237 8.13 -30.91 13.44
C PRO A 237 8.88 -30.06 12.41
N ASP A 238 10.19 -30.30 12.23
CA ASP A 238 11.01 -29.58 11.25
C ASP A 238 10.62 -29.96 9.82
N SER A 239 10.38 -31.25 9.54
CA SER A 239 9.92 -31.73 8.23
C SER A 239 8.59 -31.09 7.83
N VAL A 240 7.66 -31.00 8.78
CA VAL A 240 6.36 -30.35 8.56
C VAL A 240 6.50 -28.86 8.27
N ALA A 241 7.39 -28.15 8.98
CA ALA A 241 7.62 -26.73 8.75
C ALA A 241 8.24 -26.46 7.38
N GLU A 242 9.20 -27.28 6.93
CA GLU A 242 9.77 -27.18 5.57
C GLU A 242 8.72 -27.45 4.47
N ALA A 243 7.84 -28.44 4.70
CA ALA A 243 6.74 -28.70 3.80
C ALA A 243 5.75 -27.53 3.76
N GLU A 244 5.40 -26.95 4.91
CA GLU A 244 4.56 -25.75 4.96
C GLU A 244 5.20 -24.57 4.24
N SER A 245 6.51 -24.36 4.42
CA SER A 245 7.28 -23.33 3.73
C SER A 245 7.16 -23.45 2.20
N SER A 246 7.22 -24.67 1.67
CA SER A 246 7.02 -24.96 0.24
C SER A 246 5.60 -24.66 -0.24
N VAL A 247 4.59 -24.91 0.60
CA VAL A 247 3.20 -24.51 0.33
C VAL A 247 3.09 -22.98 0.32
N LEU A 248 3.65 -22.29 1.31
CA LEU A 248 3.62 -20.84 1.42
C LEU A 248 4.34 -20.14 0.26
N GLU A 249 5.42 -20.73 -0.26
CA GLU A 249 6.06 -20.28 -1.49
C GLU A 249 5.08 -20.30 -2.67
N SER A 250 4.38 -21.41 -2.87
CA SER A 250 3.37 -21.53 -3.92
C SER A 250 2.24 -20.50 -3.73
N LEU A 251 1.79 -20.32 -2.49
CA LEU A 251 0.73 -19.37 -2.13
C LEU A 251 1.14 -17.91 -2.26
N SER A 252 2.43 -17.57 -2.19
CA SER A 252 2.93 -16.19 -2.27
C SER A 252 2.63 -15.49 -3.60
N SER A 253 2.35 -16.26 -4.65
CA SER A 253 1.93 -15.75 -5.97
C SER A 253 0.43 -15.45 -6.07
N HIS A 254 -0.37 -15.92 -5.11
CA HIS A 254 -1.82 -15.77 -5.12
C HIS A 254 -2.22 -14.40 -4.60
N VAL A 255 -3.24 -13.81 -5.23
CA VAL A 255 -3.81 -12.52 -4.84
C VAL A 255 -5.22 -12.73 -4.29
N ARG A 256 -5.66 -11.83 -3.40
CA ARG A 256 -7.00 -11.87 -2.80
C ARG A 256 -7.29 -13.18 -2.06
N THR A 257 -6.30 -13.66 -1.32
CA THR A 257 -6.44 -14.83 -0.44
C THR A 257 -6.29 -14.44 1.04
N VAL A 258 -6.90 -15.23 1.90
CA VAL A 258 -6.62 -15.21 3.34
C VAL A 258 -6.10 -16.58 3.73
N VAL A 259 -4.84 -16.65 4.14
CA VAL A 259 -4.11 -17.88 4.42
C VAL A 259 -4.01 -18.09 5.92
N SER A 260 -4.49 -19.22 6.44
CA SER A 260 -4.18 -19.67 7.81
C SER A 260 -2.94 -20.55 7.81
N THR A 261 -1.98 -20.25 8.70
CA THR A 261 -0.79 -21.08 8.90
C THR A 261 -0.98 -22.06 10.06
N LEU A 262 -0.16 -23.11 10.07
CA LEU A 262 0.05 -23.94 11.25
C LEU A 262 0.59 -23.08 12.39
N GLY A 263 0.19 -23.44 13.61
CA GLY A 263 0.61 -22.77 14.82
C GLY A 263 1.74 -23.47 15.56
N GLY A 264 2.27 -22.78 16.56
CA GLY A 264 3.28 -23.29 17.47
C GLY A 264 4.61 -23.57 16.78
N LYS A 265 5.36 -24.57 17.28
CA LYS A 265 6.75 -24.85 16.88
C LYS A 265 6.90 -25.66 15.59
N HIS A 266 5.82 -26.24 15.08
CA HIS A 266 5.83 -27.03 13.84
C HIS A 266 5.34 -26.22 12.62
N GLY A 267 4.84 -25.00 12.84
CA GLY A 267 4.49 -24.09 11.75
C GLY A 267 5.70 -23.27 11.27
N ALA A 268 5.75 -23.02 9.97
CA ALA A 268 6.76 -22.22 9.31
C ALA A 268 6.81 -20.78 9.83
N ALA A 269 5.65 -20.20 10.12
CA ALA A 269 5.55 -18.84 10.66
C ALA A 269 6.20 -18.68 12.05
N GLY A 270 6.34 -19.77 12.82
CA GLY A 270 7.05 -19.76 14.09
C GLY A 270 8.57 -19.59 13.95
N ARG A 271 9.13 -19.84 12.74
CA ARG A 271 10.57 -19.85 12.46
C ARG A 271 10.99 -18.60 11.72
N ALA A 272 11.92 -17.83 12.28
CA ALA A 272 12.30 -16.51 11.75
C ALA A 272 12.91 -16.55 10.33
N ASP A 273 13.54 -17.66 9.96
CA ASP A 273 14.18 -17.90 8.67
C ASP A 273 13.20 -18.25 7.54
N GLN A 274 11.96 -18.65 7.85
CA GLN A 274 10.96 -19.06 6.86
C GLN A 274 9.96 -17.94 6.46
N TRP A 275 10.23 -16.69 6.82
CA TRP A 275 9.32 -15.55 6.57
C TRP A 275 9.33 -14.97 5.17
N ARG A 276 10.31 -15.37 4.35
CA ARG A 276 10.52 -14.83 3.00
C ARG A 276 9.24 -14.75 2.17
N HIS A 277 8.41 -15.80 2.19
CA HIS A 277 7.18 -15.87 1.41
C HIS A 277 5.97 -15.24 2.12
N LEU A 278 5.98 -15.17 3.46
CA LEU A 278 4.92 -14.50 4.24
C LEU A 278 4.91 -12.98 4.00
N TYR A 279 6.07 -12.38 3.71
CA TYR A 279 6.16 -10.95 3.37
C TYR A 279 5.46 -10.56 2.07
N SER A 280 5.02 -11.53 1.25
CA SER A 280 4.22 -11.29 0.04
C SER A 280 2.86 -10.65 0.33
N GLY A 281 2.30 -10.89 1.52
CA GLY A 281 1.01 -10.34 1.96
C GLY A 281 1.10 -9.63 3.31
N PHE A 282 -0.06 -9.23 3.81
CA PHE A 282 -0.20 -8.64 5.14
C PHE A 282 -0.29 -9.74 6.19
N THR A 283 0.55 -9.68 7.22
CA THR A 283 0.64 -10.70 8.26
C THR A 283 0.00 -10.21 9.56
N VAL A 284 -0.94 -10.99 10.09
CA VAL A 284 -1.63 -10.73 11.35
C VAL A 284 -1.23 -11.81 12.34
N TRP A 285 -0.54 -11.43 13.41
CA TRP A 285 -0.24 -12.32 14.51
C TRP A 285 -1.38 -12.31 15.53
N VAL A 286 -2.11 -13.41 15.61
CA VAL A 286 -3.17 -13.63 16.59
C VAL A 286 -2.57 -14.38 17.79
N SER A 287 -2.57 -13.72 18.95
CA SER A 287 -1.91 -14.21 20.16
C SER A 287 -2.84 -14.12 21.36
N GLN A 288 -2.86 -15.16 22.19
CA GLN A 288 -3.59 -15.15 23.45
C GLN A 288 -2.81 -14.32 24.48
N THR A 289 -3.52 -13.55 25.30
CA THR A 289 -2.96 -12.75 26.39
C THR A 289 -3.59 -13.15 27.72
N GLU A 290 -2.78 -13.14 28.78
CA GLU A 290 -3.23 -13.26 30.16
C GLU A 290 -3.57 -11.91 30.80
N ALA A 291 -3.35 -10.80 30.08
CA ALA A 291 -3.65 -9.47 30.54
C ALA A 291 -5.15 -9.33 30.88
N THR A 292 -5.42 -8.62 31.98
CA THR A 292 -6.79 -8.38 32.47
C THR A 292 -7.43 -7.13 31.86
N ASP A 293 -6.64 -6.26 31.25
CA ASP A 293 -7.05 -4.98 30.71
C ASP A 293 -6.36 -4.67 29.37
N GLU A 294 -6.94 -3.74 28.62
CA GLU A 294 -6.50 -3.39 27.27
C GLU A 294 -5.11 -2.73 27.24
N GLU A 295 -4.75 -1.95 28.25
CA GLU A 295 -3.46 -1.25 28.31
C GLU A 295 -2.32 -2.25 28.53
N SER A 296 -2.52 -3.21 29.43
CA SER A 296 -1.60 -4.33 29.66
C SER A 296 -1.43 -5.20 28.41
N ALA A 297 -2.54 -5.50 27.70
CA ALA A 297 -2.49 -6.26 26.45
C ALA A 297 -1.74 -5.50 25.33
N LYS A 298 -1.93 -4.17 25.26
CA LYS A 298 -1.19 -3.27 24.36
C LYS A 298 0.32 -3.33 24.64
N GLU A 299 0.71 -3.20 25.91
CA GLU A 299 2.12 -3.23 26.28
C GLU A 299 2.75 -4.63 26.06
N GLU A 300 2.00 -5.71 26.30
CA GLU A 300 2.45 -7.06 25.97
C GLU A 300 2.68 -7.22 24.46
N ALA A 301 1.75 -6.77 23.61
CA ALA A 301 1.91 -6.80 22.15
C ALA A 301 3.15 -6.00 21.70
N ARG A 302 3.41 -4.85 22.33
CA ARG A 302 4.58 -4.01 22.06
C ARG A 302 5.88 -4.72 22.44
N ARG A 303 5.93 -5.34 23.62
CA ARG A 303 7.10 -6.12 24.09
C ARG A 303 7.37 -7.32 23.20
N SER A 304 6.34 -8.11 22.87
CA SER A 304 6.48 -9.28 22.00
C SER A 304 7.05 -8.95 20.62
N LYS A 305 6.76 -7.76 20.08
CA LYS A 305 7.37 -7.29 18.83
C LYS A 305 8.82 -6.81 18.99
N GLN A 306 9.18 -6.31 20.17
CA GLN A 306 10.52 -5.78 20.42
C GLN A 306 11.53 -6.88 20.76
N GLU A 307 11.10 -7.91 21.50
CA GLU A 307 11.96 -9.02 21.93
C GLU A 307 12.45 -9.88 20.75
N ARG A 308 11.71 -9.89 19.62
CA ARG A 308 12.05 -10.63 18.38
C ARG A 308 12.45 -12.11 18.57
N GLU A 309 12.07 -12.70 19.70
CA GLU A 309 12.50 -14.03 20.11
C GLU A 309 11.85 -15.14 19.28
N ILE A 310 10.66 -14.87 18.74
CA ILE A 310 9.83 -15.81 17.99
C ILE A 310 9.57 -15.26 16.59
N GLY A 311 9.50 -16.14 15.58
CA GLY A 311 9.26 -15.75 14.19
C GLY A 311 8.06 -14.82 14.01
N TYR A 312 6.97 -15.02 14.79
CA TYR A 312 5.77 -14.17 14.76
C TYR A 312 6.01 -12.67 15.01
N SER A 313 7.12 -12.29 15.64
CA SER A 313 7.52 -10.88 15.82
C SER A 313 7.71 -10.14 14.50
N ASN A 314 7.93 -10.86 13.39
CA ASN A 314 8.01 -10.31 12.03
C ASN A 314 6.65 -9.88 11.45
N ALA A 315 5.53 -10.19 12.13
CA ALA A 315 4.20 -9.86 11.64
C ALA A 315 3.95 -8.34 11.53
N ASP A 316 3.21 -7.95 10.50
CA ASP A 316 2.86 -6.55 10.24
C ASP A 316 2.02 -5.98 11.39
N VAL A 317 1.06 -6.74 11.92
CA VAL A 317 0.22 -6.37 13.07
C VAL A 317 0.09 -7.51 14.08
N VAL A 318 -0.22 -7.17 15.33
CA VAL A 318 -0.52 -8.14 16.41
C VAL A 318 -1.92 -7.86 16.94
N VAL A 319 -2.70 -8.91 17.12
CA VAL A 319 -4.01 -8.90 17.74
C VAL A 319 -3.97 -9.79 18.97
N LYS A 320 -4.17 -9.19 20.14
CA LYS A 320 -4.25 -9.91 21.41
C LYS A 320 -5.69 -10.27 21.72
N LEU A 321 -5.93 -11.51 22.13
CA LEU A 321 -7.25 -11.99 22.55
C LEU A 321 -7.19 -12.61 23.94
N GLN A 322 -8.19 -12.30 24.76
CA GLN A 322 -8.32 -12.82 26.12
C GLN A 322 -9.25 -14.03 26.10
N GLY A 323 -8.66 -15.22 26.18
CA GLY A 323 -9.40 -16.49 26.04
C GLY A 323 -9.94 -16.73 24.63
N TRP A 324 -10.15 -17.99 24.29
CA TRP A 324 -10.66 -18.38 22.97
C TRP A 324 -12.02 -19.05 23.06
N ASP A 325 -12.94 -18.55 22.23
CA ASP A 325 -14.20 -19.23 21.91
C ASP A 325 -14.46 -19.07 20.40
N PRO A 326 -14.88 -20.12 19.68
CA PRO A 326 -15.13 -20.03 18.24
C PRO A 326 -16.16 -18.97 17.83
N THR A 327 -17.09 -18.56 18.72
CA THR A 327 -18.03 -17.48 18.41
C THR A 327 -17.37 -16.09 18.34
N HIS A 328 -16.18 -15.95 18.94
CA HIS A 328 -15.40 -14.71 18.90
C HIS A 328 -14.59 -14.52 17.61
N ALA A 329 -14.58 -15.51 16.70
CA ALA A 329 -13.80 -15.45 15.46
C ALA A 329 -14.09 -14.18 14.64
N LYS A 330 -15.36 -13.76 14.54
CA LYS A 330 -15.74 -12.51 13.85
C LYS A 330 -15.17 -11.27 14.53
N SER A 331 -15.17 -11.22 15.86
CA SER A 331 -14.61 -10.09 16.62
C SER A 331 -13.09 -9.99 16.44
N VAL A 332 -12.38 -11.12 16.45
CA VAL A 332 -10.93 -11.18 16.19
C VAL A 332 -10.61 -10.84 14.73
N ALA A 333 -11.46 -11.24 13.78
CA ALA A 333 -11.35 -10.81 12.40
C ALA A 333 -11.55 -9.29 12.25
N GLN A 334 -12.56 -8.72 12.91
CA GLN A 334 -12.84 -7.29 12.89
C GLN A 334 -11.66 -6.48 13.44
N ALA A 335 -11.10 -6.92 14.56
CA ALA A 335 -9.87 -6.41 15.12
C ALA A 335 -8.69 -6.43 14.16
N SER A 336 -8.51 -7.55 13.46
CA SER A 336 -7.45 -7.73 12.48
C SER A 336 -7.60 -6.71 11.34
N LEU A 337 -8.82 -6.46 10.87
CA LEU A 337 -9.11 -5.44 9.86
C LEU A 337 -8.83 -4.02 10.37
N SER A 338 -9.24 -3.70 11.61
CA SER A 338 -8.94 -2.41 12.21
C SER A 338 -7.43 -2.18 12.33
N ALA A 339 -6.69 -3.20 12.78
CA ALA A 339 -5.23 -3.14 12.89
C ALA A 339 -4.55 -2.94 11.54
N LEU A 340 -4.94 -3.71 10.53
CA LEU A 340 -4.40 -3.57 9.19
C LEU A 340 -4.79 -2.23 8.56
N LYS A 341 -6.01 -1.72 8.79
CA LYS A 341 -6.48 -0.44 8.26
C LYS A 341 -5.55 0.67 8.74
N GLN A 342 -5.32 0.72 10.04
CA GLN A 342 -4.50 1.74 10.65
C GLN A 342 -3.01 1.62 10.24
N LEU A 343 -2.49 0.40 10.08
CA LEU A 343 -1.16 0.19 9.50
C LEU A 343 -1.07 0.79 8.08
N ILE A 344 -2.01 0.50 7.20
CA ILE A 344 -2.00 1.01 5.82
C ILE A 344 -2.19 2.52 5.79
N ILE A 345 -2.95 3.09 6.72
CA ILE A 345 -3.06 4.55 6.88
C ILE A 345 -1.71 5.16 7.27
N SER A 346 -0.94 4.50 8.15
CA SER A 346 0.40 4.95 8.56
C SER A 346 1.46 4.84 7.45
N ASP A 347 1.44 3.77 6.63
CA ASP A 347 2.28 3.63 5.44
C ASP A 347 1.42 3.31 4.20
N LYS A 348 0.93 4.37 3.53
CA LYS A 348 0.13 4.26 2.31
C LYS A 348 0.86 3.58 1.14
N GLY A 349 2.20 3.54 1.19
CA GLY A 349 3.04 2.88 0.19
C GLY A 349 3.19 1.38 0.42
N LEU A 350 2.87 0.87 1.61
CA LEU A 350 3.10 -0.52 2.00
C LEU A 350 2.44 -1.56 1.08
N PRO A 351 1.16 -1.43 0.68
CA PRO A 351 0.57 -2.36 -0.29
C PRO A 351 1.35 -2.42 -1.62
N GLY A 352 1.84 -1.26 -2.09
CA GLY A 352 2.64 -1.17 -3.31
C GLY A 352 4.03 -1.81 -3.17
N LYS A 353 4.68 -1.64 -2.00
CA LYS A 353 5.94 -2.32 -1.68
C LYS A 353 5.79 -3.83 -1.65
N LYS A 354 4.75 -4.36 -0.99
CA LYS A 354 4.47 -5.82 -0.97
C LYS A 354 4.19 -6.37 -2.37
N SER A 355 3.42 -5.64 -3.18
CA SER A 355 3.20 -5.99 -4.59
C SER A 355 4.50 -6.00 -5.43
N LEU A 356 5.42 -5.04 -5.19
CA LEU A 356 6.73 -5.05 -5.83
C LEU A 356 7.56 -6.27 -5.40
N TYR A 357 7.55 -6.62 -4.11
CA TYR A 357 8.25 -7.77 -3.57
C TYR A 357 7.79 -9.09 -4.20
N ILE A 358 6.47 -9.27 -4.39
CA ILE A 358 5.92 -10.42 -5.14
C ILE A 358 6.45 -10.45 -6.58
N ARG A 359 6.40 -9.32 -7.30
CA ARG A 359 6.85 -9.25 -8.70
C ARG A 359 8.33 -9.55 -8.90
N LEU A 360 9.14 -9.35 -7.85
CA LEU A 360 10.56 -9.69 -7.85
C LEU A 360 10.81 -11.13 -7.39
N GLY A 361 9.78 -11.90 -7.06
CA GLY A 361 9.88 -13.32 -6.71
C GLY A 361 10.17 -13.58 -5.24
N CYS A 362 9.79 -12.67 -4.33
CA CYS A 362 9.95 -12.83 -2.89
C CYS A 362 11.38 -13.24 -2.49
N ARG A 363 12.40 -12.48 -2.91
CA ARG A 363 13.82 -12.90 -2.87
C ARG A 363 14.45 -12.95 -1.47
N GLY A 364 13.72 -12.56 -0.41
CA GLY A 364 14.24 -12.50 0.96
C GLY A 364 14.92 -11.18 1.32
N ASP A 365 14.83 -10.16 0.47
CA ASP A 365 15.34 -8.79 0.71
C ASP A 365 14.33 -7.85 1.38
N TRP A 366 13.21 -8.38 1.89
CA TRP A 366 12.24 -7.60 2.65
C TRP A 366 12.84 -7.12 4.00
N PRO A 367 12.55 -5.90 4.48
CA PRO A 367 11.72 -4.84 3.87
C PRO A 367 12.47 -3.93 2.89
N ASN A 368 13.78 -4.10 2.74
CA ASN A 368 14.67 -3.24 1.95
C ASN A 368 14.92 -3.83 0.55
N ILE A 369 13.88 -3.78 -0.30
CA ILE A 369 13.87 -4.36 -1.64
C ILE A 369 15.06 -3.84 -2.47
N LYS A 370 15.92 -4.75 -2.92
CA LYS A 370 17.11 -4.47 -3.73
C LYS A 370 16.76 -4.27 -5.21
N PRO A 371 17.60 -3.59 -5.99
CA PRO A 371 17.36 -3.39 -7.43
C PRO A 371 17.18 -4.72 -8.21
N PRO A 372 16.53 -4.65 -9.39
CA PRO A 372 16.51 -5.78 -10.32
C PRO A 372 17.93 -6.21 -10.70
N GLY A 373 18.21 -7.51 -10.65
CA GLY A 373 19.55 -8.07 -10.92
C GLY A 373 20.44 -8.28 -9.68
N TRP A 374 19.99 -7.87 -8.49
CA TRP A 374 20.60 -8.32 -7.23
C TRP A 374 20.30 -9.81 -7.00
N ASP A 375 21.35 -10.57 -6.69
CA ASP A 375 21.28 -12.00 -6.38
C ASP A 375 21.44 -12.20 -4.86
N PRO A 376 20.45 -12.82 -4.19
CA PRO A 376 20.53 -13.13 -2.75
C PRO A 376 21.76 -13.94 -2.35
N SER A 377 22.30 -14.76 -3.27
CA SER A 377 23.47 -15.61 -3.00
C SER A 377 24.80 -14.87 -3.16
N SER A 378 24.80 -13.70 -3.80
CA SER A 378 26.00 -12.88 -4.01
C SER A 378 26.39 -12.02 -2.80
N ASP A 379 25.49 -11.90 -1.83
CA ASP A 379 25.72 -11.12 -0.62
C ASP A 379 26.34 -12.01 0.48
N THR A 380 27.65 -12.25 0.37
CA THR A 380 28.46 -12.81 1.46
C THR A 380 28.88 -11.74 2.47
N GLY A 381 28.06 -10.70 2.66
CA GLY A 381 28.14 -9.87 3.85
C GLY A 381 27.77 -10.69 5.08
N PRO A 382 28.23 -10.33 6.29
CA PRO A 382 27.82 -11.06 7.49
C PRO A 382 26.29 -11.11 7.50
N HIS A 383 25.74 -12.33 7.54
CA HIS A 383 24.34 -12.51 7.89
C HIS A 383 24.07 -11.57 9.06
N PRO A 384 23.04 -10.68 8.99
CA PRO A 384 22.64 -9.98 10.18
C PRO A 384 22.31 -11.08 11.19
N GLN A 385 23.22 -11.25 12.16
CA GLN A 385 22.89 -11.96 13.37
C GLN A 385 21.76 -11.11 13.95
N PHE A 386 20.55 -11.62 13.80
CA PHE A 386 19.41 -11.15 14.56
C PHE A 386 19.70 -11.59 16.00
N THR A 387 20.46 -10.76 16.71
CA THR A 387 20.56 -10.79 18.17
C THR A 387 19.42 -10.01 18.78
#